data_AF-A0A165C2F2-F1
#
_entry.id   AF-A0A165C2F2-F1
#
_cell.length_a   1.000
_cell.length_b   1.000
_cell.length_c   1.000
_cell.angle_alpha   90.00
_cell.angle_beta   90.00
_cell.angle_gamma   90.00
#
_symmetry.space_group_name_H-M   'P 1'
#
loop_
_entity.id
_entity.type
_entity.pdbx_description
1 polymer ?
#
loop_
_entity_poly.entity_id
_entity_poly.type
_entity_poly.pdbx_seq_one_letter_code
_entity_poly.pdbx_strand_id
1 'polypeptide(L)'
;MDLKDGPVLEPPNPQLQSRSTSPGTLESKQENPIAGSDHRTSLSINYLPSKFSKTVLSGGPKRRKVWKSTEIMLPKRGGGREAFRSDEARMPDGGDDDYNGIVLRSNEGGRKSKPRWNRFKWALFLTNILFTIYSIGGLIFCLLIWFNDLPNAAIIRLANHTELILSTFAASLGILTALIGHSGVLLNNRTFLAVYCTLLFACFALLVAPGYTAYKRRAFDLEGKINEQWSRDLGLTGRLVVQDQLHCCGYFSPFVEATVSATCYARSVLPGCKAPYLRFERKVLEWWYTVVFALVPAQIFVMVAGLLCSNHVTYRFGKGMMPKAYRLDADSLTFIMQNYASQLAEQYGKEVAKDVVARSRSTLQLDAIPMVRYSGNSSSTSTASMLVSSSRRASNII
;
A
#
# COMPACT_ATOMS: atom_id res chain seq x y z
N MET A 1 9.11 10.65 60.58
CA MET A 1 9.93 9.67 59.85
C MET A 1 9.18 9.29 58.59
N ASP A 2 9.51 9.73 57.38
CA ASP A 2 10.17 10.93 56.87
C ASP A 2 9.65 11.00 55.43
N LEU A 3 9.15 12.16 55.03
CA LEU A 3 8.86 12.45 53.63
C LEU A 3 10.19 12.41 52.87
N LYS A 4 10.28 11.55 51.85
CA LYS A 4 11.44 11.51 50.95
C LYS A 4 11.06 12.19 49.64
N ASP A 5 11.66 13.34 49.44
CA ASP A 5 11.60 14.17 48.24
C ASP A 5 11.99 13.36 46.99
N GLY A 6 11.13 13.42 45.98
CA GLY A 6 11.41 12.92 44.63
C GLY A 6 12.13 13.97 43.78
N PRO A 7 12.98 13.57 42.83
CA PRO A 7 13.84 14.48 42.08
C PRO A 7 13.06 15.38 41.12
N VAL A 8 13.38 16.67 41.17
CA VAL A 8 12.95 17.73 40.26
C VAL A 8 13.51 17.45 38.85
N LEU A 9 12.60 17.28 37.88
CA LEU A 9 12.93 17.13 36.46
C LEU A 9 13.12 18.52 35.83
N GLU A 10 14.34 18.77 35.35
CA GLU A 10 14.73 19.96 34.60
C GLU A 10 14.41 19.79 33.10
N PRO A 11 13.86 20.81 32.39
CA PRO A 11 13.51 20.69 30.98
C PRO A 11 14.73 20.86 30.04
N PRO A 12 14.72 20.22 28.85
CA PRO A 12 15.87 20.23 27.94
C PRO A 12 16.00 21.55 27.18
N ASN A 13 17.23 22.07 27.16
CA ASN A 13 17.64 23.30 26.49
C ASN A 13 18.13 22.98 25.05
N PRO A 14 17.54 23.54 23.97
CA PRO A 14 18.04 23.30 22.61
C PRO A 14 19.24 24.20 22.30
N GLN A 15 20.45 23.63 22.32
CA GLN A 15 21.65 24.29 21.79
C GLN A 15 21.69 24.15 20.26
N LEU A 16 21.29 25.22 19.58
CA LEU A 16 21.67 25.50 18.20
C LEU A 16 23.15 25.92 18.18
N GLN A 17 24.04 25.02 17.76
CA GLN A 17 25.41 25.37 17.40
C GLN A 17 25.64 25.19 15.91
N SER A 18 25.81 26.34 15.26
CA SER A 18 26.48 26.53 13.99
C SER A 18 27.91 25.99 14.06
N ARG A 19 28.27 25.09 13.14
CA ARG A 19 29.67 24.68 12.93
C ARG A 19 30.06 24.97 11.49
N SER A 20 30.63 26.15 11.30
CA SER A 20 31.45 26.52 10.15
C SER A 20 32.93 26.29 10.49
N THR A 21 33.71 25.96 9.44
CA THR A 21 35.18 26.02 9.32
C THR A 21 35.97 24.98 10.14
N SER A 22 37.03 24.33 9.63
CA SER A 22 38.22 24.90 8.98
C SER A 22 38.98 23.84 8.09
N PRO A 23 40.29 23.98 7.73
CA PRO A 23 40.78 24.05 6.34
C PRO A 23 41.89 23.01 5.99
N GLY A 24 42.48 23.09 4.80
CA GLY A 24 43.65 22.28 4.37
C GLY A 24 43.68 22.10 2.84
N THR A 25 44.17 23.03 2.01
CA THR A 25 45.55 23.43 1.63
C THR A 25 46.38 22.39 0.86
N LEU A 26 47.00 22.89 -0.23
CA LEU A 26 48.13 22.39 -1.06
C LEU A 26 47.76 21.48 -2.25
N GLU A 27 48.32 21.62 -3.46
CA GLU A 27 49.16 22.60 -4.16
C GLU A 27 49.36 22.10 -5.62
N SER A 28 49.84 22.99 -6.49
CA SER A 28 50.46 22.80 -7.82
C SER A 28 49.52 22.97 -9.03
N LYS A 29 49.57 24.09 -9.78
CA LYS A 29 50.65 24.72 -10.59
C LYS A 29 50.54 24.26 -12.05
N GLN A 30 50.00 25.13 -12.92
CA GLN A 30 50.66 25.50 -14.18
C GLN A 30 50.02 26.75 -14.79
N GLU A 31 50.85 27.77 -15.00
CA GLU A 31 50.58 29.00 -15.73
C GLU A 31 50.62 28.77 -17.24
N ASN A 32 49.77 29.48 -18.01
CA ASN A 32 50.25 30.54 -18.90
C ASN A 32 49.10 31.36 -19.51
N PRO A 33 49.35 32.63 -19.91
CA PRO A 33 48.32 33.63 -20.16
C PRO A 33 48.21 34.04 -21.65
N ILE A 34 47.21 34.86 -21.97
CA ILE A 34 47.26 36.12 -22.76
C ILE A 34 45.99 36.34 -23.63
N ALA A 35 45.38 37.51 -23.38
CA ALA A 35 44.52 38.38 -24.23
C ALA A 35 43.17 37.84 -24.76
N GLY A 36 42.04 38.57 -24.69
CA GLY A 36 41.80 39.96 -24.32
C GLY A 36 40.28 40.27 -24.28
N SER A 37 39.95 41.38 -23.61
CA SER A 37 38.78 42.25 -23.75
C SER A 37 37.41 41.66 -24.15
N ASP A 38 36.46 41.63 -23.22
CA ASP A 38 35.34 42.59 -23.21
C ASP A 38 34.37 42.39 -22.05
N HIS A 39 34.04 43.49 -21.37
CA HIS A 39 33.05 43.56 -20.31
C HIS A 39 31.63 43.40 -20.88
N ARG A 40 30.95 42.29 -20.53
CA ARG A 40 29.48 42.25 -20.42
C ARG A 40 29.07 41.46 -19.18
N THR A 41 28.60 42.19 -18.18
CA THR A 41 27.94 41.70 -16.97
C THR A 41 26.61 41.02 -17.33
N SER A 42 26.64 39.69 -17.50
CA SER A 42 25.42 38.88 -17.58
C SER A 42 25.06 38.35 -16.19
N LEU A 43 24.04 38.95 -15.57
CA LEU A 43 23.34 38.42 -14.40
C LEU A 43 22.50 37.20 -14.82
N SER A 44 23.13 36.03 -14.85
CA SER A 44 22.41 34.76 -14.81
C SER A 44 23.12 33.83 -13.84
N ILE A 45 22.72 33.88 -12.58
CA ILE A 45 23.10 32.88 -11.57
C ILE A 45 22.35 31.61 -11.95
N ASN A 46 23.00 30.80 -12.79
CA ASN A 46 22.49 29.50 -13.21
C ASN A 46 22.86 28.49 -12.11
N TYR A 47 22.00 28.35 -11.11
CA TYR A 47 22.17 27.38 -10.03
C TYR A 47 21.91 25.97 -10.58
N LEU A 48 22.97 25.34 -11.10
CA LEU A 48 22.95 23.94 -11.50
C LEU A 48 23.37 23.07 -10.30
N PRO A 49 22.46 22.28 -9.71
CA PRO A 49 22.80 21.41 -8.58
C PRO A 49 23.85 20.38 -9.03
N SER A 50 24.93 20.27 -8.27
CA SER A 50 26.14 19.47 -8.54
C SER A 50 25.94 17.94 -8.52
N LYS A 51 24.69 17.46 -8.53
CA LYS A 51 24.34 16.03 -8.47
C LYS A 51 23.95 15.41 -9.81
N PHE A 52 24.06 16.14 -10.91
CA PHE A 52 23.99 15.53 -12.24
C PHE A 52 25.38 15.05 -12.65
N SER A 53 25.54 13.72 -12.73
CA SER A 53 26.74 13.08 -13.26
C SER A 53 27.08 13.62 -14.65
N LYS A 54 28.37 13.86 -14.89
CA LYS A 54 28.92 14.47 -16.12
C LYS A 54 28.54 13.73 -17.42
N THR A 55 27.99 12.52 -17.33
CA THR A 55 27.43 11.74 -18.44
C THR A 55 26.14 12.32 -19.04
N VAL A 56 25.45 13.25 -18.37
CA VAL A 56 24.24 13.92 -18.91
C VAL A 56 24.57 15.23 -19.64
N LEU A 57 25.72 15.83 -19.36
CA LEU A 57 26.15 17.11 -19.94
C LEU A 57 27.11 16.94 -21.12
N SER A 58 27.90 15.85 -21.16
CA SER A 58 28.66 15.47 -22.35
C SER A 58 27.73 14.66 -23.25
N GLY A 59 27.38 15.20 -24.42
CA GLY A 59 26.45 14.62 -25.38
C GLY A 59 26.79 13.18 -25.77
N GLY A 60 26.25 12.22 -25.01
CA GLY A 60 26.26 10.80 -25.33
C GLY A 60 25.53 10.49 -26.64
N PRO A 61 25.84 9.36 -27.27
CA PRO A 61 25.72 9.16 -28.71
C PRO A 61 24.29 9.34 -29.21
N LYS A 62 24.16 10.23 -30.21
CA LYS A 62 22.95 10.45 -31.03
C LYS A 62 22.39 9.08 -31.45
N ARG A 63 21.31 8.66 -30.78
CA ARG A 63 20.57 7.44 -31.13
C ARG A 63 20.00 7.64 -32.53
N ARG A 64 20.45 6.79 -33.46
CA ARG A 64 20.12 6.79 -34.88
C ARG A 64 18.60 6.78 -35.11
N LYS A 65 18.21 7.64 -36.07
CA LYS A 65 17.12 7.54 -37.03
C LYS A 65 16.04 6.48 -36.76
N VAL A 66 14.85 6.99 -36.40
CA VAL A 66 13.55 6.72 -37.04
C VAL A 66 13.60 5.57 -38.05
N TRP A 67 13.15 4.37 -37.64
CA TRP A 67 12.59 3.40 -38.57
C TRP A 67 11.08 3.41 -38.39
N LYS A 68 10.42 3.89 -39.43
CA LYS A 68 8.98 3.88 -39.63
C LYS A 68 8.63 2.50 -40.17
N SER A 69 8.15 1.58 -39.32
CA SER A 69 7.43 0.37 -39.74
C SER A 69 6.99 -0.43 -38.51
N THR A 70 5.71 -0.80 -38.51
CA THR A 70 5.04 -1.78 -37.62
C THR A 70 4.92 -1.41 -36.15
N GLU A 71 3.72 -0.92 -35.82
CA GLU A 71 3.19 -0.56 -34.49
C GLU A 71 3.28 -1.73 -33.50
N ILE A 72 4.41 -1.84 -32.81
CA ILE A 72 4.41 -2.46 -31.49
C ILE A 72 4.06 -1.32 -30.52
N MET A 73 2.79 -1.28 -30.12
CA MET A 73 2.21 -0.33 -29.17
C MET A 73 2.82 -0.56 -27.77
N LEU A 74 4.10 -0.22 -27.61
CA LEU A 74 4.76 -0.24 -26.31
C LEU A 74 4.14 0.87 -25.46
N PRO A 75 3.54 0.55 -24.30
CA PRO A 75 2.91 1.55 -23.45
C PRO A 75 3.95 2.57 -22.98
N LYS A 76 3.68 3.86 -23.21
CA LYS A 76 4.52 4.97 -22.74
C LYS A 76 4.75 4.82 -21.23
N ARG A 77 6.00 4.50 -20.85
CA ARG A 77 6.45 4.54 -19.46
C ARG A 77 6.61 6.01 -19.06
N GLY A 78 5.59 6.59 -18.44
CA GLY A 78 5.63 7.97 -17.94
C GLY A 78 6.76 8.19 -16.93
N GLY A 79 7.24 9.42 -16.78
CA GLY A 79 8.26 9.77 -15.78
C GLY A 79 9.69 9.75 -16.34
N GLY A 80 10.16 10.93 -16.75
CA GLY A 80 11.49 11.19 -17.29
C GLY A 80 11.54 12.56 -17.97
N ARG A 81 12.72 12.97 -18.48
CA ARG A 81 12.88 14.23 -19.28
C ARG A 81 11.90 14.32 -20.46
N GLU A 82 11.43 13.17 -20.95
CA GLU A 82 10.45 13.08 -22.04
C GLU A 82 9.06 13.61 -21.66
N ALA A 83 8.69 13.60 -20.37
CA ALA A 83 7.44 14.19 -19.89
C ALA A 83 7.41 15.73 -19.98
N PHE A 84 8.56 16.37 -20.23
CA PHE A 84 8.69 17.82 -20.36
C PHE A 84 9.00 18.28 -21.79
N ARG A 85 8.99 17.37 -22.77
CA ARG A 85 9.20 17.75 -24.18
C ARG A 85 8.06 18.66 -24.63
N SER A 86 8.38 19.70 -25.42
CA SER A 86 7.44 20.75 -25.85
C SER A 86 6.21 20.21 -26.57
N ASP A 87 6.34 19.06 -27.21
CA ASP A 87 5.32 18.49 -28.10
C ASP A 87 4.54 17.34 -27.43
N GLU A 88 4.78 17.08 -26.14
CA GLU A 88 4.08 16.03 -25.40
C GLU A 88 2.87 16.65 -24.67
N ALA A 89 1.66 16.26 -25.09
CA ALA A 89 0.42 16.76 -24.52
C ALA A 89 0.38 16.52 -22.99
N ARG A 90 0.42 17.62 -22.22
CA ARG A 90 0.35 17.59 -20.75
C ARG A 90 -1.06 17.34 -20.21
N MET A 91 -2.06 17.40 -21.09
CA MET A 91 -3.45 17.14 -20.76
C MET A 91 -3.77 15.68 -21.07
N PRO A 92 -4.40 14.94 -20.15
CA PRO A 92 -4.89 13.60 -20.45
C PRO A 92 -5.88 13.71 -21.61
N ASP A 93 -5.67 12.93 -22.66
CA ASP A 93 -6.62 12.83 -23.77
C ASP A 93 -7.93 12.21 -23.25
N GLY A 94 -9.06 12.55 -23.87
CA GLY A 94 -10.41 12.18 -23.38
C GLY A 94 -10.69 10.67 -23.30
N GLY A 95 -9.77 9.83 -23.79
CA GLY A 95 -9.80 8.37 -23.72
C GLY A 95 -8.82 7.72 -22.74
N ASP A 96 -8.09 8.49 -21.92
CA ASP A 96 -7.18 7.90 -20.93
C ASP A 96 -7.98 7.24 -19.78
N ASP A 97 -8.09 5.90 -19.83
CA ASP A 97 -8.83 5.02 -18.91
C ASP A 97 -8.48 5.17 -17.41
N ASP A 98 -7.45 5.96 -17.08
CA ASP A 98 -7.01 6.22 -15.71
C ASP A 98 -7.64 7.49 -15.09
N TYR A 99 -8.45 8.25 -15.84
CA TYR A 99 -9.08 9.47 -15.34
C TYR A 99 -10.40 9.16 -14.59
N ASN A 100 -10.31 8.99 -13.26
CA ASN A 100 -11.48 9.01 -12.36
C ASN A 100 -12.00 10.45 -12.18
N GLY A 101 -12.31 11.12 -13.28
CA GLY A 101 -12.98 12.41 -13.26
C GLY A 101 -14.43 12.24 -12.90
N ILE A 102 -14.89 12.94 -11.87
CA ILE A 102 -16.30 13.27 -11.70
C ILE A 102 -16.67 14.09 -12.94
N VAL A 103 -17.28 13.44 -13.95
CA VAL A 103 -17.88 14.11 -15.09
C VAL A 103 -19.12 14.81 -14.54
N LEU A 104 -18.97 16.08 -14.13
CA LEU A 104 -20.09 16.93 -13.76
C LEU A 104 -20.86 17.22 -15.05
N ARG A 105 -21.91 16.41 -15.28
CA ARG A 105 -23.05 16.61 -16.18
C ARG A 105 -22.79 17.62 -17.32
N SER A 106 -22.33 17.10 -18.46
CA SER A 106 -22.81 17.63 -19.74
C SER A 106 -23.69 16.58 -20.40
N ASN A 107 -24.79 17.03 -20.97
CA ASN A 107 -26.08 16.34 -21.01
C ASN A 107 -26.27 15.44 -22.24
N GLU A 108 -25.22 14.80 -22.75
CA GLU A 108 -25.29 14.05 -24.01
C GLU A 108 -24.83 12.59 -23.85
N GLY A 109 -25.82 11.68 -23.79
CA GLY A 109 -25.88 10.33 -24.40
C GLY A 109 -24.69 9.35 -24.41
N GLY A 110 -23.54 9.68 -23.84
CA GLY A 110 -22.32 8.87 -23.90
C GLY A 110 -22.46 7.61 -23.07
N ARG A 111 -22.38 6.44 -23.73
CA ARG A 111 -22.32 5.13 -23.08
C ARG A 111 -21.28 5.15 -21.96
N LYS A 112 -21.72 5.07 -20.70
CA LYS A 112 -20.85 4.97 -19.52
C LYS A 112 -19.85 3.84 -19.75
N SER A 113 -18.56 4.14 -19.91
CA SER A 113 -17.55 3.09 -20.03
C SER A 113 -17.58 2.29 -18.74
N LYS A 114 -17.77 0.97 -18.85
CA LYS A 114 -17.75 0.10 -17.68
C LYS A 114 -16.33 0.18 -17.10
N PRO A 115 -16.17 0.39 -15.78
CA PRO A 115 -14.86 0.44 -15.17
C PRO A 115 -14.14 -0.89 -15.42
N ARG A 116 -13.14 -0.87 -16.30
CA ARG A 116 -12.36 -2.07 -16.64
C ARG A 116 -11.30 -2.27 -15.56
N TRP A 117 -11.38 -3.42 -14.90
CA TRP A 117 -10.47 -3.72 -13.81
C TRP A 117 -9.11 -4.18 -14.37
N ASN A 118 -8.03 -3.49 -13.97
CA ASN A 118 -6.69 -3.77 -14.47
C ASN A 118 -6.21 -5.15 -13.97
N ARG A 119 -5.39 -5.84 -14.77
CA ARG A 119 -4.83 -7.18 -14.46
C ARG A 119 -4.11 -7.21 -13.10
N PHE A 120 -3.43 -6.12 -12.74
CA PHE A 120 -2.77 -5.99 -11.43
C PHE A 120 -3.75 -6.00 -10.26
N LYS A 121 -4.91 -5.36 -10.43
CA LYS A 121 -5.92 -5.34 -9.37
C LYS A 121 -6.62 -6.69 -9.25
N TRP A 122 -6.83 -7.39 -10.36
CA TRP A 122 -7.27 -8.79 -10.36
C TRP A 122 -6.28 -9.72 -9.66
N ALA A 123 -4.98 -9.58 -9.93
CA ALA A 123 -3.95 -10.37 -9.25
C ALA A 123 -3.96 -10.13 -7.75
N LEU A 124 -3.97 -8.87 -7.32
CA LEU A 124 -4.02 -8.51 -5.90
C LEU A 124 -5.30 -9.03 -5.22
N PHE A 125 -6.44 -8.88 -5.88
CA PHE A 125 -7.72 -9.40 -5.39
C PHE A 125 -7.70 -10.91 -5.23
N LEU A 126 -7.20 -11.64 -6.24
CA LEU A 126 -7.08 -13.10 -6.19
C LEU A 126 -6.14 -13.55 -5.06
N THR A 127 -4.98 -12.91 -4.91
CA THR A 127 -4.05 -13.22 -3.82
C THR A 127 -4.64 -12.92 -2.45
N ASN A 128 -5.41 -11.84 -2.32
CA ASN A 128 -6.07 -11.53 -1.05
C ASN A 128 -7.24 -12.48 -0.75
N ILE A 129 -7.97 -12.96 -1.77
CA ILE A 129 -8.95 -14.03 -1.61
C ILE A 129 -8.28 -15.31 -1.11
N LEU A 130 -7.19 -15.74 -1.75
CA LEU A 130 -6.44 -16.93 -1.31
C LEU A 130 -5.99 -16.77 0.15
N PHE A 131 -5.41 -15.61 0.49
CA PHE A 131 -5.04 -15.23 1.86
C PHE A 131 -6.20 -15.31 2.85
N THR A 132 -7.38 -14.84 2.43
CA THR A 132 -8.61 -14.87 3.24
C THR A 132 -9.09 -16.30 3.47
N ILE A 133 -9.11 -17.14 2.43
CA ILE A 133 -9.63 -18.51 2.50
C ILE A 133 -8.84 -19.34 3.51
N TYR A 134 -7.51 -19.34 3.45
CA TYR A 134 -6.75 -20.14 4.41
C TYR A 134 -6.70 -19.51 5.81
N SER A 135 -6.77 -18.18 5.94
CA SER A 135 -6.82 -17.54 7.28
C SER A 135 -8.13 -17.87 7.99
N ILE A 136 -9.25 -17.85 7.26
CA ILE A 136 -10.56 -18.26 7.77
C ILE A 136 -10.58 -19.77 8.04
N GLY A 137 -10.11 -20.60 7.11
CA GLY A 137 -10.03 -22.05 7.30
C GLY A 137 -9.18 -22.44 8.51
N GLY A 138 -8.04 -21.77 8.69
CA GLY A 138 -7.18 -21.92 9.86
C GLY A 138 -7.88 -21.51 11.15
N LEU A 139 -8.57 -20.36 11.18
CA LEU A 139 -9.31 -19.93 12.37
C LEU A 139 -10.45 -20.91 12.72
N ILE A 140 -11.23 -21.36 11.74
CA ILE A 140 -12.31 -22.34 11.96
C ILE A 140 -11.71 -23.61 12.56
N PHE A 141 -10.60 -24.12 12.01
CA PHE A 141 -9.93 -25.29 12.55
C PHE A 141 -9.43 -25.09 13.99
N CYS A 142 -8.80 -23.94 14.29
CA CYS A 142 -8.41 -23.59 15.65
C CYS A 142 -9.61 -23.54 16.60
N LEU A 143 -10.73 -22.94 16.18
CA LEU A 143 -11.95 -22.85 16.99
C LEU A 143 -12.59 -24.23 17.25
N LEU A 144 -12.62 -25.12 16.25
CA LEU A 144 -13.10 -26.49 16.42
C LEU A 144 -12.25 -27.27 17.44
N ILE A 145 -10.93 -27.02 17.48
CA ILE A 145 -10.06 -27.59 18.52
C ILE A 145 -10.40 -26.99 19.89
N TRP A 146 -10.61 -25.68 19.98
CA TRP A 146 -10.97 -25.01 21.25
C TRP A 146 -12.31 -25.48 21.83
N PHE A 147 -13.31 -25.70 20.98
CA PHE A 147 -14.63 -26.19 21.38
C PHE A 147 -14.69 -27.69 21.65
N ASN A 148 -13.61 -28.42 21.36
CA ASN A 148 -13.52 -29.88 21.46
C ASN A 148 -14.48 -30.65 20.53
N ASP A 149 -14.80 -30.09 19.37
CA ASP A 149 -15.68 -30.75 18.39
C ASP A 149 -14.95 -31.84 17.59
N LEU A 150 -13.61 -31.77 17.48
CA LEU A 150 -12.81 -32.78 16.80
C LEU A 150 -12.55 -33.99 17.72
N PRO A 151 -12.54 -35.22 17.16
CA PRO A 151 -12.13 -36.39 17.93
C PRO A 151 -10.68 -36.19 18.39
N ASN A 152 -10.40 -36.40 19.67
CA ASN A 152 -9.11 -36.14 20.32
C ASN A 152 -8.72 -34.66 20.48
N ALA A 153 -9.61 -33.69 20.22
CA ALA A 153 -9.33 -32.27 20.42
C ALA A 153 -8.88 -31.95 21.85
N ALA A 154 -9.48 -32.62 22.83
CA ALA A 154 -9.14 -32.44 24.24
C ALA A 154 -7.67 -32.80 24.53
N ILE A 155 -7.15 -33.87 23.90
CA ILE A 155 -5.73 -34.25 24.01
C ILE A 155 -4.85 -33.18 23.35
N ILE A 156 -5.20 -32.74 22.15
CA ILE A 156 -4.42 -31.73 21.39
C ILE A 156 -4.32 -30.43 22.19
N ARG A 157 -5.44 -29.97 22.76
CA ARG A 157 -5.50 -28.73 23.56
C ARG A 157 -4.63 -28.80 24.81
N LEU A 158 -4.61 -29.96 25.46
CA LEU A 158 -3.79 -30.19 26.65
C LEU A 158 -2.31 -30.30 26.30
N ALA A 159 -1.97 -30.99 25.21
CA ALA A 159 -0.59 -31.33 24.88
C ALA A 159 0.16 -30.23 24.13
N ASN A 160 -0.53 -29.50 23.27
CA ASN A 160 0.05 -28.54 22.32
C ASN A 160 -0.56 -27.13 22.50
N HIS A 161 -0.77 -26.73 23.76
CA HIS A 161 -1.43 -25.46 24.12
C HIS A 161 -0.75 -24.22 23.52
N THR A 162 0.59 -24.16 23.56
CA THR A 162 1.36 -23.01 23.05
C THR A 162 1.26 -22.88 21.53
N GLU A 163 1.33 -24.00 20.80
CA GLU A 163 1.19 -24.06 19.35
C GLU A 163 -0.23 -23.66 18.92
N LEU A 164 -1.25 -24.07 19.70
CA LEU A 164 -2.65 -23.70 19.47
C LEU A 164 -2.90 -22.20 19.71
N ILE A 165 -2.32 -21.60 20.76
CA ILE A 165 -2.44 -20.15 21.01
C ILE A 165 -1.79 -19.36 19.88
N LEU A 166 -0.55 -19.71 19.50
CA LEU A 166 0.18 -19.00 18.45
C LEU A 166 -0.52 -19.09 17.10
N SER A 167 -1.05 -20.26 16.74
CA SER A 167 -1.84 -20.43 15.51
C SER A 167 -3.15 -19.64 15.54
N THR A 168 -3.84 -19.60 16.67
CA THR A 168 -5.07 -18.79 16.83
C THR A 168 -4.78 -17.30 16.67
N PHE A 169 -3.68 -16.81 17.26
CA PHE A 169 -3.24 -15.42 17.11
C PHE A 169 -2.80 -15.10 15.67
N ALA A 170 -2.09 -16.03 15.02
CA ALA A 170 -1.72 -15.89 13.62
C ALA A 170 -2.94 -15.82 12.70
N ALA A 171 -3.96 -16.67 12.92
CA ALA A 171 -5.18 -16.70 12.12
C ALA A 171 -6.05 -15.46 12.33
N SER A 172 -6.17 -14.96 13.58
CA SER A 172 -6.93 -13.74 13.88
C SER A 172 -6.27 -12.50 13.28
N LEU A 173 -4.94 -12.37 13.40
CA LEU A 173 -4.19 -11.30 12.73
C LEU A 173 -4.25 -11.45 11.20
N GLY A 174 -4.26 -12.68 10.69
CA GLY A 174 -4.46 -13.00 9.28
C GLY A 174 -5.80 -12.47 8.76
N ILE A 175 -6.91 -12.73 9.45
CA ILE A 175 -8.23 -12.23 9.05
C ILE A 175 -8.28 -10.69 9.09
N LEU A 176 -7.74 -10.07 10.14
CA LEU A 176 -7.65 -8.60 10.21
C LEU A 176 -6.85 -8.04 9.02
N THR A 177 -5.71 -8.66 8.70
CA THR A 177 -4.87 -8.29 7.57
C THR A 177 -5.61 -8.47 6.24
N ALA A 178 -6.41 -9.51 6.09
CA ALA A 178 -7.22 -9.76 4.91
C ALA A 178 -8.28 -8.69 4.68
N LEU A 179 -8.94 -8.21 5.76
CA LEU A 179 -9.91 -7.13 5.73
C LEU A 179 -9.26 -5.79 5.32
N ILE A 180 -8.07 -5.49 5.84
CA ILE A 180 -7.29 -4.32 5.42
C ILE A 180 -6.87 -4.46 3.95
N GLY A 181 -6.50 -5.66 3.51
CA GLY A 181 -6.22 -5.98 2.11
C GLY A 181 -7.41 -5.66 1.20
N HIS A 182 -8.61 -6.16 1.54
CA HIS A 182 -9.84 -5.89 0.79
C HIS A 182 -10.16 -4.40 0.74
N SER A 183 -10.01 -3.70 1.87
CA SER A 183 -10.17 -2.25 1.97
C SER A 183 -9.18 -1.50 1.08
N GLY A 184 -7.92 -1.94 1.04
CA GLY A 184 -6.87 -1.38 0.17
C GLY A 184 -7.18 -1.55 -1.31
N VAL A 185 -7.77 -2.69 -1.72
CA VAL A 185 -8.19 -2.93 -3.10
C VAL A 185 -9.35 -2.02 -3.51
N LEU A 186 -10.35 -1.90 -2.64
CA LEU A 186 -11.59 -1.15 -2.92
C LEU A 186 -11.34 0.36 -2.93
N LEU A 187 -10.64 0.88 -1.92
CA LEU A 187 -10.40 2.31 -1.75
C LEU A 187 -9.25 2.84 -2.60
N ASN A 188 -8.44 1.95 -3.21
CA ASN A 188 -7.26 2.31 -4.00
C ASN A 188 -6.31 3.28 -3.25
N ASN A 189 -6.26 3.18 -1.92
CA ASN A 189 -5.49 4.07 -1.06
C ASN A 189 -4.15 3.43 -0.67
N ARG A 190 -3.06 4.16 -0.92
CA ARG A 190 -1.68 3.74 -0.70
C ARG A 190 -1.36 3.41 0.75
N THR A 191 -1.91 4.18 1.69
CA THR A 191 -1.61 3.99 3.11
C THR A 191 -2.14 2.64 3.59
N PHE A 192 -3.35 2.25 3.18
CA PHE A 192 -3.91 0.94 3.49
C PHE A 192 -3.08 -0.20 2.86
N LEU A 193 -2.61 -0.01 1.63
CA LEU A 193 -1.76 -1.01 0.96
C LEU A 193 -0.38 -1.15 1.64
N ALA A 194 0.20 -0.06 2.14
CA ALA A 194 1.45 -0.08 2.89
C ALA A 194 1.26 -0.80 4.24
N VAL A 195 0.21 -0.47 4.99
CA VAL A 195 -0.13 -1.14 6.25
C VAL A 195 -0.38 -2.64 6.02
N TYR A 196 -1.11 -2.98 4.95
CA TYR A 196 -1.32 -4.37 4.53
C TYR A 196 0.01 -5.10 4.30
N CYS A 197 0.94 -4.52 3.53
CA CYS A 197 2.24 -5.13 3.29
C CYS A 197 3.02 -5.33 4.59
N THR A 198 3.03 -4.34 5.50
CA THR A 198 3.71 -4.49 6.80
C THR A 198 3.10 -5.60 7.66
N LEU A 199 1.78 -5.73 7.67
CA LEU A 199 1.09 -6.77 8.43
C LEU A 199 1.32 -8.17 7.82
N LEU A 200 1.46 -8.29 6.50
CA LEU A 200 1.81 -9.57 5.87
C LEU A 200 3.16 -10.13 6.37
N PHE A 201 4.15 -9.28 6.66
CA PHE A 201 5.41 -9.71 7.27
C PHE A 201 5.21 -10.20 8.71
N ALA A 202 4.39 -9.49 9.50
CA ALA A 202 4.05 -9.91 10.85
C ALA A 202 3.30 -11.26 10.86
N CYS A 203 2.31 -11.43 9.97
CA CYS A 203 1.61 -12.69 9.75
C CYS A 203 2.55 -13.81 9.32
N PHE A 204 3.52 -13.53 8.45
CA PHE A 204 4.51 -14.52 8.04
C PHE A 204 5.36 -15.02 9.22
N ALA A 205 5.86 -14.11 10.07
CA ALA A 205 6.61 -14.49 11.27
C ALA A 205 5.76 -15.34 12.23
N LEU A 206 4.51 -14.94 12.46
CA LEU A 206 3.57 -15.67 13.33
C LEU A 206 3.10 -17.00 12.74
N LEU A 207 3.09 -17.15 11.41
CA LEU A 207 2.77 -18.42 10.75
C LEU A 207 3.94 -19.41 10.90
N VAL A 208 5.18 -18.95 10.74
CA VAL A 208 6.38 -19.80 10.83
C VAL A 208 6.67 -20.24 12.26
N ALA A 209 6.40 -19.39 13.27
CA ALA A 209 6.67 -19.68 14.67
C ALA A 209 6.08 -21.03 15.17
N PRO A 210 4.76 -21.29 15.09
CA PRO A 210 4.17 -22.56 15.53
C PRO A 210 4.63 -23.75 14.67
N GLY A 211 4.91 -23.55 13.38
CA GLY A 211 5.46 -24.60 12.52
C GLY A 211 6.86 -25.03 12.93
N TYR A 212 7.72 -24.05 13.26
CA TYR A 212 9.07 -24.30 13.75
C TYR A 212 9.06 -24.95 15.15
N THR A 213 8.21 -24.50 16.06
CA THR A 213 8.11 -25.11 17.40
C THR A 213 7.63 -26.56 17.31
N ALA A 214 6.61 -26.84 16.49
CA ALA A 214 6.11 -28.19 16.26
C ALA A 214 7.17 -29.11 15.65
N TYR A 215 7.89 -28.64 14.62
CA TYR A 215 9.00 -29.36 14.02
C TYR A 215 10.11 -29.66 15.03
N LYS A 216 10.55 -28.65 15.78
CA LYS A 216 11.58 -28.80 16.81
C LYS A 216 11.15 -29.76 17.91
N ARG A 217 9.87 -29.73 18.31
CA ARG A 217 9.33 -30.64 19.34
C ARG A 217 9.37 -32.10 18.88
N ARG A 218 9.01 -32.37 17.63
CA ARG A 218 9.05 -33.72 17.05
C ARG A 218 10.48 -34.21 16.82
N ALA A 219 11.37 -33.37 16.33
CA ALA A 219 12.72 -33.77 15.93
C ALA A 219 13.64 -34.08 17.13
N PHE A 220 13.50 -33.34 18.24
CA PHE A 220 14.35 -33.49 19.41
C PHE A 220 13.62 -34.16 20.56
N ASP A 221 14.05 -35.39 20.89
CA ASP A 221 13.65 -36.20 22.06
C ASP A 221 12.19 -36.01 22.50
N LEU A 222 11.27 -36.38 21.60
CA LEU A 222 9.83 -36.31 21.86
C LEU A 222 9.44 -37.19 23.05
N GLU A 223 10.14 -38.33 23.24
CA GLU A 223 9.86 -39.28 24.32
C GLU A 223 10.19 -38.69 25.68
N GLY A 224 11.37 -38.07 25.84
CA GLY A 224 11.75 -37.37 27.07
C GLY A 224 10.78 -36.25 27.42
N LYS A 225 10.37 -35.44 26.44
CA LYS A 225 9.40 -34.35 26.65
C LYS A 225 8.03 -34.86 27.07
N ILE A 226 7.52 -35.91 26.43
CA ILE A 226 6.23 -36.52 26.81
C ILE A 226 6.30 -37.10 28.22
N ASN A 227 7.44 -37.68 28.61
CA ASN A 227 7.65 -38.21 29.95
C ASN A 227 7.65 -37.10 31.03
N GLU A 228 8.35 -36.00 30.76
CA GLU A 228 8.33 -34.82 31.62
C GLU A 228 6.93 -34.22 31.70
N GLN A 229 6.28 -34.05 30.55
CA GLN A 229 4.94 -33.50 30.45
C GLN A 229 3.93 -34.36 31.21
N TRP A 230 4.00 -35.69 31.11
CA TRP A 230 3.12 -36.59 31.84
C TRP A 230 3.27 -36.46 33.36
N SER A 231 4.51 -36.43 33.84
CA SER A 231 4.83 -36.43 35.28
C SER A 231 4.63 -35.07 35.94
N ARG A 232 5.01 -33.96 35.28
CA ARG A 232 5.04 -32.61 35.85
C ARG A 232 3.89 -31.71 35.39
N ASP A 233 3.53 -31.76 34.11
CA ASP A 233 2.60 -30.79 33.51
C ASP A 233 1.16 -31.31 33.45
N LEU A 234 0.97 -32.60 33.20
CA LEU A 234 -0.33 -33.25 33.20
C LEU A 234 -0.75 -33.52 34.64
N GLY A 235 -1.60 -32.65 35.17
CA GLY A 235 -2.35 -32.93 36.40
C GLY A 235 -3.30 -34.12 36.26
N LEU A 236 -3.97 -34.49 37.35
CA LEU A 236 -4.86 -35.65 37.43
C LEU A 236 -5.96 -35.62 36.34
N THR A 237 -6.54 -34.45 36.09
CA THR A 237 -7.58 -34.23 35.08
C THR A 237 -7.06 -34.44 33.67
N GLY A 238 -5.86 -33.93 33.38
CA GLY A 238 -5.22 -34.09 32.07
C GLY A 238 -4.91 -35.55 31.76
N ARG A 239 -4.37 -36.28 32.74
CA ARG A 239 -4.10 -37.73 32.61
C ARG A 239 -5.39 -38.51 32.37
N LEU A 240 -6.47 -38.18 33.07
CA LEU A 240 -7.77 -38.84 32.89
C LEU A 240 -8.31 -38.64 31.48
N VAL A 241 -8.23 -37.44 30.92
CA VAL A 241 -8.64 -37.16 29.53
C VAL A 241 -7.84 -38.01 28.54
N VAL A 242 -6.52 -38.10 28.73
CA VAL A 242 -5.67 -38.92 27.84
C VAL A 242 -6.01 -40.41 27.96
N GLN A 243 -6.22 -40.90 29.18
CA GLN A 243 -6.58 -42.30 29.45
C GLN A 243 -7.94 -42.69 28.84
N ASP A 244 -8.94 -41.82 29.00
CA ASP A 244 -10.29 -42.04 28.51
C ASP A 244 -10.34 -42.05 26.97
N GLN A 245 -9.65 -41.10 26.33
CA GLN A 245 -9.63 -40.94 24.88
C GLN A 245 -8.76 -41.99 24.16
N LEU A 246 -7.63 -42.39 24.75
CA LEU A 246 -6.72 -43.40 24.15
C LEU A 246 -7.03 -44.83 24.60
N HIS A 247 -8.04 -45.01 25.47
CA HIS A 247 -8.42 -46.30 26.06
C HIS A 247 -7.21 -47.06 26.64
N CYS A 248 -6.43 -46.37 27.47
CA CYS A 248 -5.22 -46.88 28.11
C CYS A 248 -5.22 -46.56 29.61
N CYS A 249 -4.39 -47.26 30.40
CA CYS A 249 -4.37 -47.09 31.86
C CYS A 249 -2.94 -47.00 32.42
N GLY A 250 -2.70 -45.92 33.17
CA GLY A 250 -1.37 -45.55 33.67
C GLY A 250 -0.36 -45.22 32.57
N TYR A 251 0.84 -44.81 32.94
CA TYR A 251 1.85 -44.40 31.96
C TYR A 251 2.56 -45.60 31.33
N PHE A 252 3.23 -46.42 32.16
CA PHE A 252 3.85 -47.69 31.76
C PHE A 252 2.94 -48.89 32.02
N SER A 253 2.24 -48.87 33.15
CA SER A 253 1.31 -49.92 33.59
C SER A 253 0.20 -49.28 34.44
N PRO A 254 -0.91 -49.98 34.69
CA PRO A 254 -2.02 -49.50 35.52
C PRO A 254 -1.62 -49.08 36.94
N PHE A 255 -0.44 -49.49 37.41
CA PHE A 255 0.07 -49.22 38.75
C PHE A 255 0.90 -47.94 38.86
N VAL A 256 1.38 -47.40 37.73
CA VAL A 256 2.32 -46.27 37.71
C VAL A 256 1.62 -45.01 37.18
N GLU A 257 1.45 -44.03 38.07
CA GLU A 257 0.90 -42.70 37.77
C GLU A 257 -0.46 -42.73 37.04
N ALA A 258 -1.26 -43.76 37.31
CA ALA A 258 -2.62 -43.88 36.78
C ALA A 258 -3.60 -43.00 37.56
N THR A 259 -4.41 -42.21 36.85
CA THR A 259 -5.61 -41.63 37.44
C THR A 259 -6.72 -42.68 37.43
N VAL A 260 -7.39 -42.86 38.58
CA VAL A 260 -8.49 -43.84 38.70
C VAL A 260 -9.70 -43.32 37.93
N SER A 261 -10.26 -44.16 37.05
CA SER A 261 -11.50 -43.92 36.32
C SER A 261 -12.37 -45.18 36.31
N ALA A 262 -13.59 -45.11 35.77
CA ALA A 262 -14.47 -46.29 35.67
C ALA A 262 -13.84 -47.42 34.83
N THR A 263 -12.96 -47.08 33.88
CA THR A 263 -12.28 -48.03 32.99
C THR A 263 -10.85 -48.33 33.42
N CYS A 264 -10.19 -47.40 34.12
CA CYS A 264 -8.81 -47.54 34.59
C CYS A 264 -8.76 -47.73 36.11
N TYR A 265 -8.47 -48.97 36.52
CA TYR A 265 -8.26 -49.37 37.91
C TYR A 265 -7.09 -50.35 38.01
N ALA A 266 -6.59 -50.60 39.23
CA ALA A 266 -5.35 -51.35 39.47
C ALA A 266 -5.35 -52.80 38.94
N ARG A 267 -6.51 -53.41 38.67
CA ARG A 267 -6.62 -54.76 38.07
C ARG A 267 -7.09 -54.72 36.61
N SER A 268 -7.09 -53.56 35.97
CA SER A 268 -7.45 -53.45 34.56
C SER A 268 -6.38 -54.13 33.69
N VAL A 269 -6.83 -54.78 32.61
CA VAL A 269 -5.94 -55.41 31.61
C VAL A 269 -5.53 -54.45 30.49
N LEU A 270 -5.75 -53.15 30.70
CA LEU A 270 -5.46 -52.11 29.70
C LEU A 270 -3.95 -51.88 29.58
N PRO A 271 -3.44 -51.61 28.36
CA PRO A 271 -2.04 -51.28 28.16
C PRO A 271 -1.70 -49.89 28.73
N GLY A 272 -0.41 -49.65 28.99
CA GLY A 272 0.09 -48.33 29.38
C GLY A 272 -0.08 -47.29 28.27
N CYS A 273 -0.34 -46.04 28.67
CA CYS A 273 -0.61 -44.93 27.75
C CYS A 273 0.60 -44.40 26.98
N LYS A 274 1.83 -44.69 27.41
CA LYS A 274 3.05 -44.14 26.80
C LYS A 274 3.13 -44.39 25.29
N ALA A 275 2.96 -45.64 24.85
CA ALA A 275 3.09 -45.99 23.43
C ALA A 275 1.99 -45.40 22.53
N PRO A 276 0.68 -45.50 22.85
CA PRO A 276 -0.37 -44.88 22.03
C PRO A 276 -0.27 -43.34 22.05
N TYR A 277 0.05 -42.74 23.21
CA TYR A 277 0.18 -41.28 23.32
C TYR A 277 1.34 -40.74 22.47
N LEU A 278 2.49 -41.41 22.49
CA LEU A 278 3.65 -41.03 21.69
C LEU A 278 3.38 -41.18 20.18
N ARG A 279 2.66 -42.22 19.75
CA ARG A 279 2.23 -42.37 18.34
C ARG A 279 1.26 -41.27 17.92
N PHE A 280 0.32 -40.91 18.80
CA PHE A 280 -0.64 -39.84 18.56
C PHE A 280 0.08 -38.49 18.38
N GLU A 281 0.95 -38.12 19.33
CA GLU A 281 1.70 -36.86 19.29
C GLU A 281 2.59 -36.77 18.05
N ARG A 282 3.28 -37.85 17.67
CA ARG A 282 4.05 -37.88 16.41
C ARG A 282 3.16 -37.51 15.23
N LYS A 283 2.02 -38.18 15.07
CA LYS A 283 1.12 -37.98 13.93
C LYS A 283 0.56 -36.55 13.88
N VAL A 284 0.13 -36.02 15.02
CA VAL A 284 -0.41 -34.66 15.12
C VAL A 284 0.66 -33.61 14.80
N LEU A 285 1.84 -33.72 15.42
CA LEU A 285 2.95 -32.81 15.13
C LEU A 285 3.36 -32.88 13.66
N GLU A 286 3.33 -34.07 13.04
CA GLU A 286 3.57 -34.24 11.60
C GLU A 286 2.68 -33.38 10.74
N TRP A 287 1.38 -33.56 10.95
CA TRP A 287 0.36 -32.87 10.19
C TRP A 287 0.46 -31.38 10.39
N TRP A 288 0.70 -30.95 11.63
CA TRP A 288 0.82 -29.55 11.99
C TRP A 288 1.95 -28.84 11.24
N TYR A 289 3.20 -29.32 11.36
CA TYR A 289 4.32 -28.65 10.69
C TYR A 289 4.23 -28.78 9.16
N THR A 290 3.69 -29.91 8.65
CA THR A 290 3.51 -30.12 7.20
C THR A 290 2.53 -29.11 6.62
N VAL A 291 1.38 -28.91 7.26
CA VAL A 291 0.37 -27.92 6.82
C VAL A 291 0.95 -26.51 6.88
N VAL A 292 1.62 -26.14 7.98
CA VAL A 292 2.21 -24.81 8.13
C VAL A 292 3.29 -24.55 7.07
N PHE A 293 4.23 -25.48 6.86
CA PHE A 293 5.26 -25.31 5.83
C PHE A 293 4.71 -25.38 4.40
N ALA A 294 3.59 -26.07 4.16
CA ALA A 294 2.91 -26.01 2.86
C ALA A 294 2.27 -24.62 2.61
N LEU A 295 1.85 -23.90 3.65
CA LEU A 295 1.29 -22.54 3.53
C LEU A 295 2.36 -21.45 3.36
N VAL A 296 3.59 -21.69 3.83
CA VAL A 296 4.72 -20.75 3.69
C VAL A 296 4.94 -20.26 2.24
N PRO A 297 5.06 -21.11 1.20
CA PRO A 297 5.25 -20.64 -0.17
C PRO A 297 4.04 -19.83 -0.68
N ALA A 298 2.82 -20.18 -0.28
CA ALA A 298 1.62 -19.41 -0.60
C ALA A 298 1.67 -18.01 0.06
N GLN A 299 2.09 -17.91 1.32
CA GLN A 299 2.29 -16.64 2.02
C GLN A 299 3.36 -15.79 1.33
N ILE A 300 4.49 -16.38 0.94
CA ILE A 300 5.57 -15.68 0.20
C ILE A 300 5.03 -15.13 -1.13
N PHE A 301 4.23 -15.92 -1.86
CA PHE A 301 3.61 -15.47 -3.09
C PHE A 301 2.68 -14.26 -2.87
N VAL A 302 1.86 -14.28 -1.81
CA VAL A 302 1.00 -13.14 -1.41
C VAL A 302 1.84 -11.91 -1.07
N MET A 303 2.95 -12.07 -0.34
CA MET A 303 3.88 -10.98 -0.02
C MET A 303 4.50 -10.35 -1.28
N VAL A 304 5.00 -11.17 -2.20
CA VAL A 304 5.58 -10.70 -3.46
C VAL A 304 4.54 -9.98 -4.31
N ALA A 305 3.33 -10.53 -4.42
CA ALA A 305 2.23 -9.88 -5.13
C ALA A 305 1.86 -8.52 -4.52
N GLY A 306 1.78 -8.44 -3.18
CA GLY A 306 1.54 -7.18 -2.45
C GLY A 306 2.61 -6.13 -2.72
N LEU A 307 3.89 -6.51 -2.66
CA LEU A 307 5.03 -5.61 -2.93
C LEU A 307 5.05 -5.13 -4.39
N LEU A 308 4.86 -6.03 -5.36
CA LEU A 308 4.82 -5.67 -6.78
C LEU A 308 3.66 -4.71 -7.09
N CYS A 309 2.50 -4.94 -6.49
CA CYS A 309 1.34 -4.07 -6.66
C CYS A 309 1.55 -2.71 -5.99
N SER A 310 2.17 -2.65 -4.82
CA SER A 310 2.50 -1.38 -4.14
C SER A 310 3.46 -0.51 -4.97
N ASN A 311 4.47 -1.13 -5.60
CA ASN A 311 5.42 -0.43 -6.48
C ASN A 311 4.83 -0.04 -7.84
N HIS A 312 3.88 -0.80 -8.39
CA HIS A 312 3.21 -0.38 -9.63
C HIS A 312 2.20 0.75 -9.37
N VAL A 313 1.59 0.78 -8.18
CA VAL A 313 0.70 1.85 -7.71
C VAL A 313 1.46 3.18 -7.57
N THR A 314 2.74 3.20 -7.20
CA THR A 314 3.48 4.47 -7.14
C THR A 314 3.64 5.13 -8.51
N TYR A 315 3.83 4.35 -9.57
CA TYR A 315 4.01 4.86 -10.94
C TYR A 315 2.73 5.44 -11.56
N ARG A 316 1.56 4.90 -11.20
CA ARG A 316 0.24 5.37 -11.70
C ARG A 316 -0.44 6.40 -10.79
N PHE A 317 -0.33 6.28 -9.46
CA PHE A 317 -0.97 7.20 -8.50
C PHE A 317 -0.10 8.42 -8.16
N GLY A 318 1.13 8.47 -8.69
CA GLY A 318 2.15 9.46 -8.38
C GLY A 318 2.72 10.05 -9.66
N LYS A 319 1.89 10.20 -10.70
CA LYS A 319 2.16 11.24 -11.69
C LYS A 319 2.29 12.52 -10.85
N GLY A 320 3.44 13.20 -10.92
CA GLY A 320 3.70 14.53 -10.33
C GLY A 320 2.78 15.58 -10.97
N MET A 321 1.49 15.33 -10.83
CA MET A 321 0.41 15.93 -11.56
C MET A 321 -0.28 16.70 -10.46
N MET A 322 -0.15 18.03 -10.51
CA MET A 322 -0.74 18.94 -9.54
C MET A 322 -2.17 18.48 -9.16
N PRO A 323 -2.55 18.55 -7.88
CA PRO A 323 -3.91 18.23 -7.44
C PRO A 323 -4.92 18.96 -8.32
N LYS A 324 -6.09 18.37 -8.58
CA LYS A 324 -7.09 18.92 -9.51
C LYS A 324 -7.52 20.36 -9.17
N ALA A 325 -7.44 20.74 -7.89
CA ALA A 325 -7.67 22.12 -7.43
C ALA A 325 -6.66 23.16 -7.97
N TYR A 326 -5.49 22.72 -8.42
CA TYR A 326 -4.42 23.56 -8.96
C TYR A 326 -4.19 23.33 -10.46
N ARG A 327 -4.96 22.44 -11.10
CA ARG A 327 -4.95 22.37 -12.57
C ARG A 327 -5.89 23.43 -13.09
N LEU A 328 -5.31 24.39 -13.80
CA LEU A 328 -6.07 25.39 -14.53
C LEU A 328 -6.98 24.65 -15.51
N ASP A 329 -8.28 24.75 -15.29
CA ASP A 329 -9.29 24.28 -16.22
C ASP A 329 -9.17 25.10 -17.51
N ALA A 330 -9.53 24.55 -18.67
CA ALA A 330 -9.51 25.32 -19.91
C ALA A 330 -10.45 26.52 -19.81
N ASP A 331 -11.55 26.37 -19.08
CA ASP A 331 -12.52 27.43 -18.81
C ASP A 331 -11.95 28.50 -17.85
N SER A 332 -11.18 28.11 -16.84
CA SER A 332 -10.54 29.10 -15.96
C SER A 332 -9.35 29.78 -16.64
N LEU A 333 -8.59 29.08 -17.48
CA LEU A 333 -7.56 29.66 -18.33
C LEU A 333 -8.17 30.69 -19.29
N THR A 334 -9.28 30.37 -19.96
CA THR A 334 -9.93 31.30 -20.89
C THR A 334 -10.47 32.53 -20.17
N PHE A 335 -11.07 32.36 -18.98
CA PHE A 335 -11.51 33.49 -18.15
C PHE A 335 -10.34 34.36 -17.69
N ILE A 336 -9.22 33.77 -17.25
CA ILE A 336 -8.00 34.51 -16.87
C ILE A 336 -7.41 35.24 -18.08
N MET A 337 -7.35 34.59 -19.24
CA MET A 337 -6.83 35.18 -20.47
C MET A 337 -7.72 36.32 -20.97
N GLN A 338 -9.03 36.23 -20.77
CA GLN A 338 -9.97 37.31 -21.05
C GLN A 338 -9.78 38.52 -20.13
N ASN A 339 -9.67 38.31 -18.82
CA ASN A 339 -9.41 39.40 -17.86
C ASN A 339 -8.03 40.05 -18.08
N TYR A 340 -7.02 39.27 -18.46
CA TYR A 340 -5.71 39.82 -18.79
C TYR A 340 -5.76 40.63 -20.10
N ALA A 341 -6.50 40.16 -21.10
CA ALA A 341 -6.69 40.89 -22.36
C ALA A 341 -7.45 42.20 -22.18
N SER A 342 -8.44 42.26 -21.28
CA SER A 342 -9.16 43.50 -20.98
C SER A 342 -8.27 44.55 -20.30
N GLN A 343 -7.46 44.15 -19.32
CA GLN A 343 -6.50 45.05 -18.67
C GLN A 343 -5.43 45.59 -19.64
N LEU A 344 -4.93 44.73 -20.54
CA LEU A 344 -4.00 45.14 -21.60
C LEU A 344 -4.64 46.14 -22.57
N ALA A 345 -5.91 45.91 -22.94
CA ALA A 345 -6.62 46.79 -23.87
C ALA A 345 -6.87 48.18 -23.27
N GLU A 346 -7.10 48.28 -21.96
CA GLU A 346 -7.28 49.55 -21.26
C GLU A 346 -5.97 50.34 -21.13
N GLN A 347 -4.84 49.69 -20.83
CA GLN A 347 -3.56 50.37 -20.65
C GLN A 347 -2.82 50.69 -21.96
N TYR A 348 -2.83 49.77 -22.92
CA TYR A 348 -1.98 49.83 -24.11
C TYR A 348 -2.77 49.95 -25.43
N GLY A 349 -4.10 50.03 -25.35
CA GLY A 349 -4.98 50.13 -26.50
C GLY A 349 -5.37 48.78 -27.10
N LYS A 350 -6.52 48.74 -27.77
CA LYS A 350 -7.17 47.52 -28.27
C LYS A 350 -6.32 46.73 -29.27
N GLU A 351 -5.47 47.39 -30.04
CA GLU A 351 -4.69 46.74 -31.10
C GLU A 351 -3.49 45.96 -30.55
N VAL A 352 -2.83 46.45 -29.49
CA VAL A 352 -1.73 45.73 -28.82
C VAL A 352 -2.25 44.49 -28.10
N ALA A 353 -3.42 44.59 -27.44
CA ALA A 353 -4.03 43.46 -26.76
C ALA A 353 -4.41 42.32 -27.74
N LYS A 354 -4.95 42.66 -28.92
CA LYS A 354 -5.28 41.66 -29.95
C LYS A 354 -4.04 40.94 -30.47
N ASP A 355 -2.96 41.65 -30.74
CA ASP A 355 -1.72 41.07 -31.26
C ASP A 355 -1.06 40.12 -30.24
N VAL A 356 -1.02 40.53 -28.96
CA VAL A 356 -0.49 39.69 -27.87
C VAL A 356 -1.34 38.42 -27.66
N VAL A 357 -2.67 38.52 -27.74
CA VAL A 357 -3.58 37.36 -27.64
C VAL A 357 -3.47 36.43 -28.85
N ALA A 358 -3.29 36.97 -30.06
CA ALA A 358 -3.07 36.17 -31.26
C ALA A 358 -1.72 35.43 -31.20
N ARG A 359 -0.68 36.09 -30.68
CA ARG A 359 0.65 35.50 -30.50
C ARG A 359 0.69 34.42 -29.42
N SER A 360 -0.02 34.62 -28.31
CA SER A 360 -0.11 33.60 -27.25
C SER A 360 -0.89 32.37 -27.70
N ARG A 361 -1.97 32.55 -28.46
CA ARG A 361 -2.77 31.46 -29.04
C ARG A 361 -2.02 30.60 -30.02
N SER A 362 -1.30 31.23 -30.96
CA SER A 362 -0.48 30.51 -31.94
C SER A 362 0.65 29.72 -31.29
N THR A 363 1.19 30.21 -30.17
CA THR A 363 2.22 29.49 -29.38
C THR A 363 1.65 28.29 -28.63
N LEU A 364 0.37 28.36 -28.21
CA LEU A 364 -0.28 27.32 -27.42
C LEU A 364 -1.11 26.30 -28.24
N GLN A 365 -1.16 26.43 -29.57
CA GLN A 365 -1.97 25.56 -30.46
C GLN A 365 -3.43 25.40 -30.01
N LEU A 366 -4.04 26.50 -29.55
CA LEU A 366 -5.38 26.50 -28.94
C LEU A 366 -6.51 26.80 -29.96
N ASP A 367 -6.35 26.40 -31.23
CA ASP A 367 -7.26 26.79 -32.33
C ASP A 367 -8.68 26.19 -32.23
N ALA A 368 -8.91 25.25 -31.33
CA ALA A 368 -10.20 24.58 -31.16
C ALA A 368 -11.17 25.25 -30.16
N ILE A 369 -10.78 26.34 -29.48
CA ILE A 369 -11.65 26.97 -28.47
C ILE A 369 -12.47 28.11 -29.10
N PRO A 370 -13.82 28.00 -29.15
CA PRO A 370 -14.68 29.00 -29.77
C PRO A 370 -14.58 30.34 -29.03
N MET A 371 -14.36 31.42 -29.80
CA MET A 371 -14.43 32.77 -29.24
C MET A 371 -15.87 33.15 -28.94
N VAL A 372 -16.14 33.50 -27.69
CA VAL A 372 -17.31 34.30 -27.33
C VAL A 372 -17.13 35.68 -28.00
N ARG A 373 -17.96 35.99 -29.00
CA ARG A 373 -17.97 37.31 -29.63
C ARG A 373 -18.39 38.35 -28.61
N TYR A 374 -17.53 39.30 -28.31
CA TYR A 374 -17.95 40.54 -27.66
C TYR A 374 -18.87 41.29 -28.63
N SER A 375 -20.15 41.35 -28.30
CA SER A 375 -21.06 42.34 -28.89
C SER A 375 -20.53 43.71 -28.47
N GLY A 376 -19.77 44.35 -29.35
CA GLY A 376 -19.40 45.74 -29.16
C GLY A 376 -20.70 46.53 -29.11
N ASN A 377 -20.98 47.15 -27.97
CA ASN A 377 -22.02 48.16 -27.85
C ASN A 377 -21.67 49.28 -28.84
N SER A 378 -22.21 49.19 -30.05
CA SER A 378 -22.44 50.33 -30.91
C SER A 378 -23.46 51.19 -30.17
N SER A 379 -22.99 52.33 -29.68
CA SER A 379 -23.81 53.41 -29.17
C SER A 379 -24.82 53.84 -30.23
N SER A 380 -25.99 53.23 -30.23
CA SER A 380 -27.18 53.72 -30.92
C SER A 380 -28.14 54.27 -29.86
N THR A 381 -28.06 55.58 -29.70
CA THR A 381 -29.14 56.45 -29.26
C THR A 381 -30.49 55.94 -29.78
N SER A 382 -31.46 55.69 -28.90
CA SER A 382 -32.85 56.17 -29.03
C SER A 382 -33.81 55.46 -28.06
N THR A 383 -34.48 56.32 -27.28
CA THR A 383 -35.88 56.28 -26.84
C THR A 383 -36.35 55.20 -25.86
N ALA A 384 -36.65 55.71 -24.67
CA ALA A 384 -37.41 55.14 -23.58
C ALA A 384 -38.85 54.75 -23.96
N SER A 385 -39.31 53.62 -23.41
CA SER A 385 -40.69 53.44 -22.94
C SER A 385 -40.75 52.38 -21.83
N MET A 386 -40.68 52.92 -20.61
CA MET A 386 -41.50 52.61 -19.43
C MET A 386 -42.61 51.55 -19.62
N LEU A 387 -42.62 50.49 -18.78
CA LEU A 387 -43.57 50.27 -17.66
C LEU A 387 -43.78 48.78 -17.33
N VAL A 388 -43.66 48.49 -16.02
CA VAL A 388 -44.53 47.63 -15.19
C VAL A 388 -44.47 46.12 -15.47
N SER A 389 -44.50 45.18 -14.52
CA SER A 389 -44.33 45.03 -13.06
C SER A 389 -44.81 43.58 -12.79
N SER A 390 -44.59 43.08 -11.57
CA SER A 390 -45.31 41.94 -10.97
C SER A 390 -44.74 40.56 -11.32
N SER A 391 -43.95 39.92 -10.44
CA SER A 391 -44.40 39.28 -9.19
C SER A 391 -45.39 38.15 -9.44
N ARG A 392 -44.91 36.90 -9.30
CA ARG A 392 -45.57 35.90 -8.46
C ARG A 392 -44.67 34.70 -8.17
N ARG A 393 -44.86 34.27 -6.93
CA ARG A 393 -44.17 33.27 -6.12
C ARG A 393 -45.02 31.99 -6.11
N ALA A 394 -44.42 30.92 -5.58
CA ALA A 394 -45.05 29.74 -5.00
C ALA A 394 -45.53 28.68 -6.01
N SER A 395 -45.63 27.39 -5.72
CA SER A 395 -45.12 26.46 -4.69
C SER A 395 -45.81 25.11 -5.03
N ASN A 396 -45.26 24.02 -4.50
CA ASN A 396 -45.86 22.68 -4.39
C ASN A 396 -45.85 21.80 -5.65
N ILE A 397 -45.32 20.58 -5.49
CA ILE A 397 -46.00 19.31 -5.79
C ILE A 397 -45.33 18.21 -4.93
N ILE A 398 -46.16 17.68 -4.02
CA ILE A 398 -46.32 16.29 -3.51
C ILE A 398 -45.07 15.45 -3.25
#